data_AF-F6U860-F1
#
_entry.id   AF-F6U860-F1
#
_cell.length_a   1.000
_cell.length_b   1.000
_cell.length_c   1.000
_cell.angle_alpha   90.00
_cell.angle_beta   90.00
_cell.angle_gamma   90.00
#
_symmetry.space_group_name_H-M   'P 1'
#
loop_
_entity.id
_entity.type
_entity.pdbx_description
1 polymer ?
#
loop_
_entity_poly.entity_id
_entity_poly.type
_entity_poly.pdbx_seq_one_letter_code
_entity_poly.pdbx_strand_id
1 'polypeptide(L)'
;MSIPFSNTHYRIPQGFGNLLEGLTCEILREQPDNIPAFAAAYFENLLEKREKTNFDPAEWGAKVDDRFYNNHAFQEQESPEKCEPGKEKSQTSVKEETPVTALEASEEDKDKEENAAVKIQAAFRGHLVREEVKKMKSDDHEEQQIEEN
;
A
#
# COMPACT_ATOMS: atom_id res chain seq x y z
N MET A 1 -7.09 -5.76 14.77
CA MET A 1 -6.84 -4.52 14.00
C MET A 1 -6.92 -3.35 14.96
N SER A 2 -5.81 -2.68 15.27
CA SER A 2 -5.80 -1.55 16.20
C SER A 2 -6.06 -0.25 15.44
N ILE A 3 -7.23 0.33 15.66
CA ILE A 3 -7.56 1.69 15.22
C ILE A 3 -6.87 2.64 16.22
N PRO A 4 -5.97 3.54 15.78
CA PRO A 4 -5.17 4.30 16.72
C PRO A 4 -5.86 5.62 17.02
N PHE A 5 -6.80 5.67 17.95
CA PHE A 5 -7.34 6.95 18.38
C PHE A 5 -7.41 7.04 19.90
N SER A 6 -6.37 7.63 20.48
CA SER A 6 -6.63 8.55 21.59
C SER A 6 -7.66 9.57 21.11
N ASN A 7 -8.72 9.78 21.89
CA ASN A 7 -9.76 10.79 21.67
C ASN A 7 -9.18 12.19 21.92
N THR A 8 -8.20 12.57 21.11
CA THR A 8 -7.43 13.80 21.26
C THR A 8 -7.62 14.62 19.98
N HIS A 9 -8.22 15.79 20.14
CA HIS A 9 -8.41 16.77 19.06
C HIS A 9 -7.09 17.31 18.49
N TYR A 10 -5.96 17.08 19.17
CA TYR A 10 -4.63 17.44 18.72
C TYR A 10 -3.98 16.26 18.00
N ARG A 11 -4.04 16.28 16.66
CA ARG A 11 -3.31 15.36 15.79
C ARG A 11 -1.92 15.93 15.50
N ILE A 12 -0.94 15.05 15.44
CA ILE A 12 0.42 15.41 15.00
C ILE A 12 0.37 15.62 13.48
N PRO A 13 0.90 16.74 12.95
CA PRO A 13 0.97 16.96 11.51
C PRO A 13 1.79 15.88 10.80
N GLN A 14 1.35 15.51 9.60
CA GLN A 14 2.09 14.58 8.75
C GLN A 14 3.46 15.16 8.38
N GLY A 15 4.48 14.31 8.33
CA GLY A 15 5.86 14.73 8.04
C GLY A 15 6.62 15.33 9.23
N PHE A 16 5.94 15.63 10.35
CA PHE A 16 6.59 16.19 11.55
C PHE A 16 7.66 15.26 12.12
N GLY A 17 7.39 13.96 12.14
CA GLY A 17 8.37 12.95 12.57
C GLY A 17 9.65 12.98 11.72
N ASN A 18 9.50 13.08 10.40
CA ASN A 18 10.63 13.10 9.47
C ASN A 18 11.50 14.37 9.65
N LEU A 19 10.89 15.53 9.93
CA LEU A 19 11.62 16.76 10.26
C LEU A 19 12.45 16.61 11.53
N LEU A 20 11.86 16.02 12.58
CA LEU A 20 12.56 15.78 13.84
C LEU A 20 13.68 14.76 13.68
N GLU A 21 13.45 13.67 12.95
CA GLU A 21 14.46 12.65 12.67
C GLU A 21 15.65 13.25 11.91
N GLY A 22 15.39 14.02 10.84
CA GLY A 22 16.42 14.72 10.09
C GLY A 22 17.27 15.65 10.97
N LEU A 23 16.62 16.51 11.76
CA LEU A 23 17.33 17.42 12.67
C LEU A 23 18.17 16.66 13.71
N THR A 24 17.57 15.65 14.35
CA THR A 24 18.25 14.90 15.43
C THR A 24 19.44 14.10 14.91
N CYS A 25 19.35 13.53 13.71
CA CYS A 25 20.48 12.84 13.08
C CYS A 25 21.64 13.80 12.78
N GLU A 26 21.35 15.01 12.33
CA GLU A 26 22.35 16.04 12.05
C GLU A 26 23.01 16.56 13.34
N ILE A 27 22.23 16.75 14.41
CA ILE A 27 22.77 17.09 15.74
C ILE A 27 23.72 15.98 16.22
N LEU A 28 23.33 14.71 16.07
CA LEU A 28 24.17 13.59 16.48
C LEU A 28 25.46 13.51 15.65
N ARG A 29 25.40 13.92 14.37
CA ARG A 29 26.57 13.96 13.47
C ARG A 29 27.53 15.09 13.81
N GLU A 30 27.03 16.29 14.00
CA GLU A 30 27.86 17.50 14.11
C GLU A 30 28.19 17.88 15.57
N GLN A 31 27.48 17.31 16.54
CA GLN A 31 27.66 17.57 17.98
C GLN A 31 27.82 19.07 18.31
N PRO A 32 26.87 19.94 17.91
CA PRO A 32 26.99 21.37 18.11
C PRO A 32 26.82 21.76 19.59
N ASP A 33 27.59 22.73 20.05
CA ASP A 33 27.48 23.25 21.42
C ASP A 33 26.13 23.98 21.67
N ASN A 34 25.57 24.62 20.63
CA ASN A 34 24.31 25.37 20.71
C ASN A 34 23.24 24.77 19.79
N ILE A 35 22.47 23.83 20.34
CA ILE A 35 21.42 23.11 19.61
C ILE A 35 20.34 24.05 19.05
N PRO A 36 19.77 25.02 19.81
CA PRO A 36 18.75 25.93 19.26
C PRO A 36 19.24 26.75 18.05
N ALA A 37 20.46 27.29 18.12
CA ALA A 37 21.04 28.04 17.00
C ALA A 37 21.28 27.14 15.78
N PHE A 38 21.79 25.92 16.01
CA PHE A 38 21.97 24.93 14.96
C PHE A 38 20.64 24.53 14.29
N ALA A 39 19.60 24.27 15.08
CA ALA A 39 18.28 23.90 14.57
C ALA A 39 17.66 24.99 13.70
N ALA A 40 17.79 26.26 14.11
CA ALA A 40 17.34 27.39 13.30
C ALA A 40 18.03 27.42 11.93
N ALA A 41 19.37 27.35 11.92
CA ALA A 41 20.15 27.33 10.68
C ALA A 41 19.83 26.11 9.80
N TYR A 42 19.61 24.94 10.42
CA TYR A 42 19.21 23.72 9.71
C TYR A 42 17.87 23.90 8.98
N PHE A 43 16.85 24.44 9.66
CA PHE A 43 15.54 24.65 9.05
C PHE A 43 15.55 25.78 8.02
N GLU A 44 16.35 26.83 8.20
CA GLU A 44 16.57 27.86 7.17
C GLU A 44 17.15 27.24 5.89
N ASN A 45 18.18 26.40 6.02
CA ASN A 45 18.77 25.68 4.88
C ASN A 45 17.77 24.72 4.22
N LEU A 46 16.90 24.07 5.02
CA LEU A 46 15.86 23.18 4.51
C LEU A 46 14.80 23.94 3.71
N LEU A 47 14.36 25.10 4.22
CA LEU A 47 13.41 25.99 3.53
C LEU A 47 14.01 26.51 2.21
N GLU A 48 15.27 26.94 2.23
CA GLU A 48 15.96 27.43 1.04
C GLU A 48 16.06 26.34 -0.05
N LYS A 49 16.39 25.10 0.35
CA LYS A 49 16.40 23.95 -0.57
C LYS A 49 15.01 23.68 -1.13
N ARG A 50 13.96 23.76 -0.31
CA ARG A 50 12.58 23.57 -0.75
C ARG A 50 12.17 24.62 -1.76
N GLU A 51 12.49 25.89 -1.54
CA GLU A 51 12.17 26.97 -2.48
C GLU A 51 12.92 26.83 -3.81
N LYS A 52 14.18 26.38 -3.77
CA LYS A 52 15.01 26.18 -4.97
C LYS A 52 14.59 24.96 -5.79
N THR A 53 14.29 23.84 -5.14
CA THR A 53 14.11 22.53 -5.79
C THR A 53 12.64 22.10 -5.87
N ASN A 54 11.74 22.78 -5.17
CA ASN A 54 10.35 22.35 -4.91
C ASN A 54 10.25 20.94 -4.31
N PHE A 55 11.33 20.45 -3.67
CA PHE A 55 11.35 19.15 -3.01
C PHE A 55 11.42 19.33 -1.49
N ASP A 56 10.49 18.72 -0.78
CA ASP A 56 10.44 18.70 0.69
C ASP A 56 10.60 17.25 1.20
N PRO A 57 11.70 16.92 1.90
CA PRO A 57 11.90 15.60 2.49
C PRO A 57 10.78 15.18 3.46
N ALA A 58 10.16 16.12 4.17
CA ALA A 58 9.10 15.82 5.12
C ALA A 58 7.80 15.41 4.41
N GLU A 59 7.46 16.08 3.31
CA GLU A 59 6.31 15.70 2.49
C GLU A 59 6.50 14.33 1.82
N TRP A 60 7.71 14.06 1.34
CA TRP A 60 8.02 12.77 0.73
C TRP A 60 7.95 11.64 1.76
N GLY A 61 8.56 11.82 2.93
CA GLY A 61 8.48 10.86 4.04
C GLY A 61 7.04 10.61 4.50
N ALA A 62 6.25 11.68 4.66
CA ALA A 62 4.83 11.58 4.98
C ALA A 62 4.04 10.72 3.99
N LYS A 63 4.26 10.90 2.68
CA LYS A 63 3.62 10.09 1.64
C LYS A 63 4.04 8.62 1.69
N VAL A 64 5.27 8.34 2.12
CA VAL A 64 5.73 6.96 2.30
C VAL A 64 5.00 6.33 3.50
N ASP A 65 4.99 7.01 4.65
CA ASP A 65 4.42 6.51 5.89
C ASP A 65 2.89 6.35 5.81
N ASP A 66 2.20 7.26 5.13
CA ASP A 66 0.76 7.20 4.93
C ASP A 66 0.34 5.96 4.10
N ARG A 67 1.15 5.53 3.14
CA ARG A 67 0.91 4.27 2.39
C ARG A 67 0.95 3.03 3.28
N PHE A 68 1.70 3.06 4.38
CA PHE A 68 1.79 1.94 5.31
C PHE A 68 0.68 1.97 6.38
N TYR A 69 0.23 3.16 6.77
CA TYR A 69 -0.80 3.34 7.81
C TYR A 69 -2.23 3.40 7.24
N ASN A 70 -2.44 4.17 6.18
CA ASN A 70 -3.69 4.27 5.44
C ASN A 70 -3.52 3.55 4.10
N ASN A 71 -3.66 2.23 4.10
CA ASN A 71 -3.77 1.47 2.86
C ASN A 71 -4.94 2.02 2.03
N HIS A 72 -4.67 2.86 1.03
CA HIS A 72 -5.65 3.35 0.05
C HIS A 72 -6.21 2.24 -0.85
N ALA A 73 -5.82 0.97 -0.64
CA ALA A 73 -6.38 -0.21 -1.30
C ALA A 73 -7.92 -0.32 -1.19
N PHE A 74 -8.56 0.45 -0.30
CA PHE A 74 -10.01 0.46 -0.11
C PHE A 74 -10.70 1.81 -0.43
N GLN A 75 -9.97 2.86 -0.86
CA GLN A 75 -10.58 4.19 -1.08
C GLN A 75 -11.04 4.47 -2.52
N GLU A 76 -10.79 3.58 -3.48
CA GLU A 76 -11.23 3.77 -4.87
C GLU A 76 -12.71 3.40 -5.11
N GLN A 77 -13.48 3.02 -4.08
CA GLN A 77 -14.90 2.65 -4.21
C GLN A 77 -15.79 3.23 -3.11
N GLU A 78 -15.97 4.54 -3.02
CA GLU A 78 -17.16 5.09 -2.31
C GLU A 78 -17.76 6.29 -3.06
N SER A 79 -18.64 6.01 -4.02
CA SER A 79 -19.78 6.90 -4.29
C SER A 79 -20.86 6.68 -3.22
N PRO A 80 -21.60 7.72 -2.79
CA PRO A 80 -22.46 7.61 -1.62
C PRO A 80 -23.80 6.98 -1.99
N GLU A 81 -24.02 5.72 -1.63
CA GLU A 81 -25.38 5.17 -1.56
C GLU A 81 -25.55 4.27 -0.32
N LYS A 82 -26.80 4.17 0.09
CA LYS A 82 -27.27 4.09 1.48
C LYS A 82 -27.64 2.65 1.87
N CYS A 83 -27.23 2.25 3.08
CA CYS A 83 -27.81 1.25 4.01
C CYS A 83 -28.05 -0.24 3.62
N GLU A 84 -27.49 -1.09 4.50
CA GLU A 84 -27.90 -2.44 5.01
C GLU A 84 -27.43 -3.74 4.29
N PRO A 85 -27.18 -4.83 5.06
CA PRO A 85 -26.11 -5.79 4.77
C PRO A 85 -26.57 -7.13 4.19
N GLY A 86 -25.75 -7.75 3.34
CA GLY A 86 -25.86 -9.18 3.06
C GLY A 86 -25.23 -9.66 1.74
N LYS A 87 -24.35 -10.67 1.90
CA LYS A 87 -23.96 -11.71 0.93
C LYS A 87 -22.92 -11.40 -0.16
N GLU A 88 -21.78 -12.08 0.03
CA GLU A 88 -20.88 -12.71 -0.94
C GLU A 88 -21.33 -12.70 -2.42
N LYS A 89 -20.50 -12.13 -3.31
CA LYS A 89 -19.74 -12.85 -4.36
C LYS A 89 -19.12 -11.87 -5.38
N SER A 90 -17.85 -12.13 -5.68
CA SER A 90 -17.16 -12.01 -6.97
C SER A 90 -17.89 -11.28 -8.11
N GLN A 91 -17.30 -10.19 -8.61
CA GLN A 91 -17.42 -9.86 -10.04
C GLN A 91 -16.22 -9.06 -10.57
N THR A 92 -15.42 -9.76 -11.37
CA THR A 92 -14.61 -9.23 -12.47
C THR A 92 -15.49 -8.42 -13.44
N SER A 93 -15.07 -7.20 -13.81
CA SER A 93 -15.53 -6.55 -15.05
C SER A 93 -14.43 -5.69 -15.66
N VAL A 94 -13.98 -6.13 -16.83
CA VAL A 94 -13.18 -5.42 -17.82
C VAL A 94 -14.10 -4.51 -18.65
N LYS A 95 -13.60 -3.32 -19.06
CA LYS A 95 -13.66 -2.71 -20.42
C LYS A 95 -13.50 -1.18 -20.35
N GLU A 96 -12.39 -0.62 -20.88
CA GLU A 96 -12.17 -0.06 -22.26
C GLU A 96 -12.50 1.45 -22.29
N GLU A 97 -11.83 2.40 -22.97
CA GLU A 97 -10.69 2.42 -23.90
C GLU A 97 -10.22 3.87 -24.23
N THR A 98 -8.89 4.07 -24.37
CA THR A 98 -8.14 4.92 -25.38
C THR A 98 -8.08 6.47 -25.27
N PRO A 99 -7.09 7.21 -25.86
CA PRO A 99 -6.12 6.78 -26.89
C PRO A 99 -4.64 7.32 -26.79
N VAL A 100 -3.75 6.66 -27.57
CA VAL A 100 -2.45 7.08 -28.17
C VAL A 100 -1.28 7.57 -27.29
N THR A 101 -0.24 6.74 -27.14
CA THR A 101 1.11 7.02 -27.73
C THR A 101 2.00 5.80 -27.59
N ALA A 102 2.50 5.30 -28.72
CA ALA A 102 3.56 4.32 -28.78
C ALA A 102 4.85 4.94 -28.22
N LEU A 103 5.16 4.64 -26.96
CA LEU A 103 6.43 4.98 -26.32
C LEU A 103 6.96 3.71 -25.67
N GLU A 104 8.02 3.20 -26.29
CA GLU A 104 9.02 2.25 -25.78
C GLU A 104 8.74 1.76 -24.35
N ALA A 105 8.11 0.58 -24.21
CA ALA A 105 7.97 -0.09 -22.93
C ALA A 105 9.36 -0.37 -22.37
N SER A 106 9.69 0.25 -21.23
CA SER A 106 10.95 0.06 -20.53
C SER A 106 11.13 -1.43 -20.16
N GLU A 107 12.36 -1.92 -20.09
CA GLU A 107 12.65 -3.31 -19.69
C GLU A 107 12.01 -3.64 -18.33
N GLU A 108 11.93 -2.66 -17.43
CA GLU A 108 11.29 -2.79 -16.11
C GLU A 108 9.79 -3.06 -16.18
N ASP A 109 9.07 -2.59 -17.20
CA ASP A 109 7.63 -2.81 -17.33
C ASP A 109 7.32 -4.20 -17.87
N LYS A 110 8.20 -4.74 -18.73
CA LYS A 110 8.12 -6.14 -19.18
C LYS A 110 8.35 -7.10 -18.03
N ASP A 111 9.35 -6.85 -17.19
CA ASP A 111 9.63 -7.68 -16.01
C ASP A 111 8.46 -7.70 -15.03
N LYS A 112 7.78 -6.56 -14.81
CA LYS A 112 6.58 -6.49 -13.96
C LYS A 112 5.43 -7.29 -14.55
N GLU A 113 5.20 -7.19 -15.86
CA GLU A 113 4.15 -7.92 -16.57
C GLU A 113 4.40 -9.44 -16.52
N GLU A 114 5.63 -9.88 -16.77
CA GLU A 114 6.03 -11.29 -16.70
C GLU A 114 5.84 -11.85 -15.27
N ASN A 115 6.29 -11.12 -14.25
CA ASN A 115 6.08 -11.51 -12.85
C ASN A 115 4.59 -11.58 -12.47
N ALA A 116 3.76 -10.69 -12.98
CA ALA A 116 2.32 -10.71 -12.77
C ALA A 116 1.67 -11.93 -13.46
N ALA A 117 2.06 -12.23 -14.71
CA ALA A 117 1.59 -13.39 -15.45
C ALA A 117 1.94 -14.70 -14.73
N VAL A 118 3.18 -14.84 -14.23
CA VAL A 118 3.63 -16.01 -13.46
C VAL A 118 2.78 -16.20 -12.19
N LYS A 119 2.49 -15.13 -11.45
CA LYS A 119 1.62 -15.19 -10.25
C LYS A 119 0.21 -15.69 -10.57
N ILE A 120 -0.40 -15.15 -11.63
CA ILE A 120 -1.75 -15.55 -12.06
C ILE A 120 -1.78 -17.03 -12.47
N GLN A 121 -0.78 -17.47 -13.26
CA GLN A 121 -0.69 -18.85 -13.71
C GLN A 121 -0.46 -19.83 -12.54
N ALA A 122 0.43 -19.50 -11.61
CA ALA A 122 0.69 -20.34 -10.44
C ALA A 122 -0.55 -20.46 -9.54
N ALA A 123 -1.25 -19.35 -9.30
CA ALA A 123 -2.49 -19.34 -8.53
C ALA A 123 -3.59 -20.19 -9.17
N PHE A 124 -3.78 -20.05 -10.49
CA PHE A 124 -4.78 -20.81 -11.25
C PHE A 124 -4.49 -22.31 -11.25
N ARG A 125 -3.23 -22.71 -11.50
CA ARG A 125 -2.81 -24.12 -11.42
C ARG A 125 -3.07 -24.69 -10.03
N GLY A 126 -2.72 -23.95 -8.98
CA GLY A 126 -3.00 -24.36 -7.60
C GLY A 126 -4.51 -24.46 -7.30
N HIS A 127 -5.33 -23.59 -7.88
CA HIS A 127 -6.78 -23.65 -7.75
C HIS A 127 -7.37 -24.92 -8.38
N LEU A 128 -6.93 -25.28 -9.59
CA LEU A 128 -7.37 -26.51 -10.26
C LEU A 128 -7.08 -27.77 -9.44
N VAL A 129 -5.86 -27.89 -8.90
CA VAL A 129 -5.47 -29.03 -8.06
C VAL A 129 -6.32 -29.09 -6.78
N ARG A 130 -6.56 -27.94 -6.13
CA ARG A 130 -7.40 -27.89 -4.92
C ARG A 130 -8.85 -28.24 -5.20
N GLU A 131 -9.39 -27.81 -6.33
CA GLU A 131 -10.74 -28.17 -6.77
C GLU A 131 -10.86 -29.68 -7.08
N GLU A 132 -9.85 -30.27 -7.71
CA GLU A 132 -9.82 -31.71 -7.98
C GLU A 132 -9.74 -32.54 -6.69
N VAL A 133 -8.84 -32.18 -5.77
CA VAL A 133 -8.74 -32.82 -4.44
C VAL A 133 -10.04 -32.66 -3.64
N LYS A 134 -10.72 -31.53 -3.78
CA LYS A 134 -12.01 -31.29 -3.12
C LYS A 134 -13.11 -32.20 -3.67
N LYS A 135 -13.15 -32.44 -4.98
CA LYS A 135 -14.08 -33.39 -5.62
C LYS A 135 -13.81 -34.83 -5.19
N MET A 136 -12.55 -35.26 -5.20
CA MET A 136 -12.18 -36.61 -4.73
C MET A 136 -12.62 -36.86 -3.28
N LYS A 137 -12.49 -35.84 -2.41
CA LYS A 137 -12.95 -35.94 -1.02
C LYS A 137 -14.46 -35.95 -0.85
N SER A 138 -15.22 -35.29 -1.73
CA SER A 138 -16.69 -35.37 -1.67
C SER A 138 -17.18 -36.73 -2.15
N ASP A 139 -16.55 -37.29 -3.19
CA ASP A 139 -16.95 -38.58 -3.76
C ASP A 139 -16.62 -39.74 -2.81
N ASP A 140 -15.47 -39.71 -2.12
CA ASP A 140 -15.10 -40.69 -1.07
C ASP A 140 -16.09 -40.72 0.11
N HIS A 141 -16.73 -39.57 0.42
CA HIS A 141 -17.72 -39.50 1.50
C HIS A 141 -19.09 -40.06 1.10
N GLU A 142 -19.43 -40.09 -0.19
CA GLU A 142 -20.66 -40.67 -0.69
C GLU A 142 -20.54 -42.19 -0.89
N GLU A 143 -19.39 -42.70 -1.35
CA GLU A 143 -19.16 -44.15 -1.50
C GLU A 143 -19.14 -44.89 -0.15
N GLN A 144 -18.58 -44.29 0.91
CA GLN A 144 -18.57 -44.89 2.24
C GLN A 144 -19.96 -44.95 2.90
N GLN A 145 -20.91 -44.11 2.50
CA GLN A 145 -22.29 -44.14 3.01
C GLN A 145 -23.18 -45.14 2.25
N ILE A 146 -22.79 -45.57 1.05
CA ILE A 146 -23.54 -46.55 0.25
C ILE A 146 -23.14 -47.99 0.60
N GLU A 147 -21.90 -48.25 1.02
CA GLU A 147 -21.46 -49.59 1.46
C GLU A 147 -21.90 -49.96 2.90
N GLU A 148 -22.34 -48.98 3.70
CA GLU A 148 -22.73 -49.20 5.11
C GLU A 148 -24.25 -49.40 5.34
N ASN A 149 -25.04 -49.62 4.28
CA ASN A 149 -26.50 -49.79 4.36
C ASN A 149 -27.02 -51.05 3.64
#